data_AF-A0A376DNG9-F1
#
_entry.id   AF-A0A376DNG9-F1
#
_cell.length_a   1.000
_cell.length_b   1.000
_cell.length_c   1.000
_cell.angle_alpha   90.00
_cell.angle_beta   90.00
_cell.angle_gamma   90.00
#
_symmetry.space_group_name_H-M   'P 1'
#
loop_
_entity.id
_entity.type
_entity.pdbx_description
1 polymer ?
#
loop_
_entity_poly.entity_id
_entity_poly.type
_entity_poly.pdbx_seq_one_letter_code
_entity_poly.pdbx_strand_id
1 'polypeptide(L)'
;MIFQDNDKQHIKLSYVTHFYCNQKSLDSVFSLLKKYEALPLSLRSVIEFIIVDDGSPISYEIGKLDLNITWLKITEDIKWNQAGARNLGVTYAKSDKILLTDLDHELPEKTFEYLIKTKNPGRNFYKIYRRSDERGIYKGHSNLFFMSRARFFRHFGYDEEFSGNYGAEDYRFVKYHKYHGSRQKYLPKKFVCYERQLDREKSYHSLHRDLSANTPIDRQKRHECETYGDEYGHSRIFLNFEWRVIYRNTLFPAALPQEKRWWKPLWWLRYLFSSLAR
;
A
#
# COMPACT_ATOMS: atom_id res chain seq x y z
N MET A 1 -25.64 -16.77 -7.44
CA MET A 1 -24.30 -16.48 -7.99
C MET A 1 -23.34 -17.37 -7.22
N ILE A 2 -22.62 -18.27 -7.88
CA ILE A 2 -21.58 -19.06 -7.22
C ILE A 2 -20.41 -18.10 -7.07
N PHE A 3 -20.20 -17.56 -5.87
CA PHE A 3 -18.94 -16.89 -5.58
C PHE A 3 -17.86 -17.96 -5.68
N GLN A 4 -17.11 -17.97 -6.78
CA GLN A 4 -15.87 -18.73 -6.82
C GLN A 4 -14.94 -18.08 -5.82
N ASP A 5 -14.33 -18.86 -4.92
CA ASP A 5 -13.49 -18.35 -3.82
C ASP A 5 -12.36 -17.39 -4.27
N ASN A 6 -11.99 -17.45 -5.55
CA ASN A 6 -10.95 -16.62 -6.16
C ASN A 6 -11.46 -15.33 -6.84
N ASP A 7 -12.76 -15.11 -7.00
CA ASP A 7 -13.29 -13.88 -7.60
C ASP A 7 -13.25 -12.70 -6.61
N LYS A 8 -12.57 -11.63 -7.00
CA LYS A 8 -12.30 -10.44 -6.19
C LYS A 8 -12.85 -9.15 -6.79
N GLN A 9 -13.77 -9.24 -7.76
CA GLN A 9 -14.38 -8.08 -8.44
C GLN A 9 -15.07 -7.09 -7.49
N HIS A 10 -15.50 -7.54 -6.31
CA HIS A 10 -16.13 -6.70 -5.30
C HIS A 10 -15.15 -5.78 -4.54
N ILE A 11 -13.84 -6.04 -4.61
CA ILE A 11 -12.82 -5.26 -3.91
C ILE A 11 -12.62 -3.90 -4.61
N LYS A 12 -12.87 -2.83 -3.86
CA LYS A 12 -12.81 -1.44 -4.31
C LYS A 12 -11.57 -0.69 -3.83
N LEU A 13 -10.87 -1.20 -2.83
CA LEU A 13 -9.64 -0.62 -2.29
C LEU A 13 -8.75 -1.75 -1.78
N SER A 14 -7.46 -1.72 -2.09
CA SER A 14 -6.46 -2.59 -1.45
C SER A 14 -5.59 -1.74 -0.51
N TYR A 15 -5.72 -2.00 0.79
CA TYR A 15 -4.89 -1.47 1.86
C TYR A 15 -3.64 -2.34 1.96
N VAL A 16 -2.47 -1.75 1.77
CA VAL A 16 -1.18 -2.44 1.79
C VAL A 16 -0.34 -1.87 2.92
N THR A 17 0.07 -2.75 3.84
CA THR A 17 1.04 -2.44 4.87
C THR A 17 2.03 -3.59 5.01
N HIS A 18 3.13 -3.31 5.68
CA HIS A 18 4.19 -4.27 5.94
C HIS A 18 4.73 -4.06 7.35
N PHE A 19 5.40 -5.08 7.88
CA PHE A 19 6.08 -5.00 9.16
C PHE A 19 7.30 -5.90 9.17
N TYR A 20 8.26 -5.56 10.01
CA TYR A 20 9.33 -6.44 10.45
C TYR A 20 9.40 -6.35 11.98
N CYS A 21 9.38 -7.49 12.65
CA CYS A 21 9.45 -7.58 14.10
C CYS A 21 10.46 -8.65 14.51
N ASN A 22 11.60 -8.21 15.06
CA ASN A 22 12.61 -9.09 15.64
C ASN A 22 12.60 -9.08 17.18
N GLN A 23 11.54 -8.53 17.77
CA GLN A 23 11.34 -8.44 19.21
C GLN A 23 10.40 -9.55 19.69
N LYS A 24 9.36 -9.25 20.49
CA LYS A 24 8.61 -10.27 21.25
C LYS A 24 7.18 -10.51 20.78
N SER A 25 6.54 -9.53 20.14
CA SER A 25 5.10 -9.64 19.85
C SER A 25 4.65 -8.89 18.59
N LEU A 26 3.61 -9.43 17.94
CA LEU A 26 2.87 -8.83 16.83
C LEU A 26 1.58 -8.12 17.27
N ASP A 27 1.43 -7.79 18.56
CA ASP A 27 0.24 -7.10 19.07
C ASP A 27 -0.08 -5.80 18.33
N SER A 28 0.95 -5.08 17.85
CA SER A 28 0.76 -3.89 17.03
C SER A 28 0.04 -4.17 15.70
N VAL A 29 0.28 -5.33 15.08
CA VAL A 29 -0.41 -5.79 13.87
C VAL A 29 -1.83 -6.24 14.20
N PHE A 30 -1.96 -7.14 15.17
CA PHE A 30 -3.27 -7.72 15.52
C PHE A 30 -4.24 -6.68 16.05
N SER A 31 -3.80 -5.74 16.90
CA SER A 31 -4.66 -4.66 17.40
C SER A 31 -5.19 -3.76 16.27
N LEU A 32 -4.41 -3.54 15.20
CA LEU A 32 -4.88 -2.79 14.03
C LEU A 32 -5.95 -3.56 13.27
N LEU A 33 -5.69 -4.84 13.00
CA LEU A 33 -6.64 -5.69 12.28
C LEU A 33 -7.95 -5.86 13.04
N LYS A 34 -7.89 -6.01 14.38
CA LYS A 34 -9.08 -6.06 15.25
C LYS A 34 -9.91 -4.78 15.16
N LYS A 35 -9.28 -3.60 15.09
CA LYS A 35 -10.00 -2.35 14.85
C LYS A 35 -10.67 -2.33 13.48
N TYR A 36 -10.04 -2.89 12.46
CA TYR A 36 -10.64 -2.98 11.13
C TYR A 36 -11.74 -4.04 11.02
N GLU A 37 -11.72 -5.10 11.83
CA GLU A 37 -12.85 -6.05 11.93
C GLU A 37 -14.12 -5.38 12.46
N ALA A 38 -13.98 -4.33 13.28
CA ALA A 38 -15.09 -3.53 13.79
C ALA A 38 -15.69 -2.57 12.74
N LEU A 39 -15.09 -2.44 11.54
CA LEU A 39 -15.70 -1.66 10.47
C LEU A 39 -17.04 -2.30 10.02
N PRO A 40 -18.02 -1.48 9.59
CA PRO A 40 -19.24 -2.00 8.98
C PRO A 40 -18.95 -3.00 7.86
N LEU A 41 -19.74 -4.07 7.78
CA LEU A 41 -19.59 -5.11 6.75
C LEU A 41 -19.57 -4.52 5.34
N SER A 42 -20.36 -3.46 5.09
CA SER A 42 -20.41 -2.73 3.81
C SER A 42 -19.06 -2.12 3.39
N LEU A 43 -18.15 -1.88 4.34
CA LEU A 43 -16.79 -1.38 4.09
C LEU A 43 -15.78 -2.52 4.07
N ARG A 44 -15.68 -3.33 5.12
CA ARG A 44 -14.65 -4.39 5.20
C ARG A 44 -14.84 -5.51 4.17
N SER A 45 -16.05 -5.69 3.64
CA SER A 45 -16.28 -6.62 2.51
C SER A 45 -15.81 -6.09 1.15
N VAL A 46 -15.48 -4.80 1.01
CA VAL A 46 -14.98 -4.22 -0.25
C VAL A 46 -13.56 -3.65 -0.13
N ILE A 47 -12.95 -3.73 1.06
CA ILE A 47 -11.56 -3.39 1.31
C ILE A 47 -10.79 -4.70 1.42
N GLU A 48 -9.71 -4.83 0.66
CA GLU A 48 -8.74 -5.90 0.87
C GLU A 48 -7.59 -5.37 1.73
N PHE A 49 -7.21 -6.13 2.75
CA PHE A 49 -6.03 -5.87 3.58
C PHE A 49 -4.90 -6.80 3.15
N ILE A 50 -3.76 -6.23 2.80
CA ILE A 50 -2.56 -6.97 2.40
C ILE A 50 -1.49 -6.65 3.42
N ILE A 51 -1.12 -7.67 4.16
CA ILE A 51 -0.14 -7.59 5.24
C ILE A 51 1.09 -8.36 4.81
N VAL A 52 2.23 -7.69 4.77
CA VAL A 52 3.51 -8.30 4.40
C VAL A 52 4.41 -8.36 5.63
N ASP A 53 4.70 -9.58 6.08
CA ASP A 53 5.80 -9.83 7.01
C ASP A 53 7.12 -9.83 6.22
N ASP A 54 7.95 -8.83 6.48
CA ASP A 54 9.23 -8.57 5.81
C ASP A 54 10.38 -9.35 6.45
N GLY A 55 10.24 -10.67 6.57
CA GLY A 55 11.31 -11.55 7.06
C GLY A 55 11.43 -11.63 8.58
N SER A 56 10.36 -11.39 9.35
CA SER A 56 10.43 -11.44 10.82
C SER A 56 10.89 -12.82 11.31
N PRO A 57 11.87 -12.91 12.24
CA PRO A 57 12.40 -14.18 12.76
C PRO A 57 11.47 -14.85 13.79
N ILE A 58 10.37 -14.20 14.16
CA ILE A 58 9.44 -14.69 15.18
C ILE A 58 8.37 -15.62 14.59
N SER A 59 7.94 -16.59 15.40
CA SER A 59 6.79 -17.44 15.13
C SER A 59 5.52 -16.82 15.72
N TYR A 60 4.41 -16.94 15.02
CA TYR A 60 3.12 -16.41 15.44
C TYR A 60 1.97 -17.16 14.76
N GLU A 61 0.80 -17.14 15.41
CA GLU A 61 -0.45 -17.66 14.85
C GLU A 61 -1.38 -16.50 14.51
N ILE A 62 -1.96 -16.51 13.31
CA ILE A 62 -2.81 -15.41 12.82
C ILE A 62 -4.24 -15.50 13.38
N GLY A 63 -4.70 -16.72 13.67
CA GLY A 63 -6.10 -16.98 14.00
C GLY A 63 -7.04 -16.68 12.83
N LYS A 64 -8.35 -16.71 13.09
CA LYS A 64 -9.37 -16.33 12.12
C LYS A 64 -9.61 -14.83 12.17
N LEU A 65 -9.56 -14.18 11.01
CA LEU A 65 -9.84 -12.75 10.86
C LEU A 65 -11.06 -12.55 9.96
N ASP A 66 -12.05 -11.81 10.45
CA ASP A 66 -13.25 -11.41 9.72
C ASP A 66 -12.96 -10.19 8.82
N LEU A 67 -12.00 -10.35 7.91
CA LEU A 67 -11.56 -9.38 6.91
C LEU A 67 -11.31 -10.06 5.56
N ASN A 68 -11.46 -9.31 4.46
CA ASN A 68 -10.81 -9.66 3.20
C ASN A 68 -9.30 -9.42 3.37
N ILE A 69 -8.52 -10.48 3.55
CA ILE A 69 -7.11 -10.33 3.91
C ILE A 69 -6.24 -11.33 3.15
N THR A 70 -5.06 -10.86 2.73
CA THR A 70 -3.94 -11.70 2.28
C THR A 70 -2.73 -11.38 3.16
N TRP A 71 -2.21 -12.39 3.85
CA TRP A 71 -0.99 -12.27 4.64
C TRP A 71 0.15 -12.98 3.92
N LEU A 72 1.20 -12.23 3.61
CA LEU A 72 2.41 -12.68 2.93
C LEU A 72 3.57 -12.69 3.92
N LYS A 73 4.47 -13.66 3.81
CA LYS A 73 5.73 -13.70 4.56
C LYS A 73 6.88 -13.86 3.58
N ILE A 74 7.76 -12.87 3.56
CA ILE A 74 9.08 -12.97 2.93
C ILE A 74 9.90 -13.95 3.76
N THR A 75 10.53 -14.92 3.10
CA THR A 75 11.23 -16.02 3.77
C THR A 75 12.72 -15.77 3.95
N GLU A 76 13.20 -14.63 3.44
CA GLU A 76 14.57 -14.15 3.57
C GLU A 76 14.66 -12.98 4.55
N ASP A 77 15.71 -12.95 5.37
CA ASP A 77 15.99 -11.83 6.28
C ASP A 77 16.80 -10.76 5.54
N ILE A 78 16.10 -9.90 4.82
CA ILE A 78 16.70 -8.80 4.07
C ILE A 78 16.58 -7.52 4.90
N LYS A 79 17.73 -7.02 5.35
CA LYS A 79 17.79 -5.78 6.13
C LYS A 79 17.16 -4.62 5.33
N TRP A 80 16.31 -3.81 5.96
CA TRP A 80 15.72 -2.62 5.34
C TRP A 80 14.98 -2.87 4.01
N ASN A 81 14.19 -3.95 3.90
CA ASN A 81 13.53 -4.36 2.66
C ASN A 81 12.11 -3.78 2.46
N GLN A 82 11.85 -2.59 3.00
CA GLN A 82 10.54 -1.93 2.85
C GLN A 82 10.14 -1.70 1.37
N ALA A 83 11.09 -1.49 0.47
CA ALA A 83 10.84 -1.38 -0.98
C ALA A 83 10.23 -2.69 -1.53
N GLY A 84 10.91 -3.82 -1.27
CA GLY A 84 10.48 -5.15 -1.66
C GLY A 84 9.14 -5.54 -1.04
N ALA A 85 8.97 -5.33 0.27
CA ALA A 85 7.72 -5.63 0.96
C ALA A 85 6.52 -4.85 0.40
N ARG A 86 6.71 -3.59 0.01
CA ARG A 86 5.67 -2.77 -0.64
C ARG A 86 5.37 -3.24 -2.05
N ASN A 87 6.39 -3.51 -2.85
CA ASN A 87 6.23 -4.08 -4.19
C ASN A 87 5.44 -5.39 -4.14
N LEU A 88 5.76 -6.25 -3.18
CA LEU A 88 5.09 -7.53 -2.97
C LEU A 88 3.62 -7.30 -2.62
N GLY A 89 3.35 -6.43 -1.65
CA GLY A 89 1.99 -6.10 -1.24
C GLY A 89 1.12 -5.55 -2.39
N VAL A 90 1.68 -4.66 -3.22
CA VAL A 90 0.96 -4.11 -4.38
C VAL A 90 0.75 -5.14 -5.48
N THR A 91 1.66 -6.11 -5.63
CA THR A 91 1.52 -7.23 -6.57
C THR A 91 0.30 -8.09 -6.26
N TYR A 92 -0.03 -8.25 -4.97
CA TYR A 92 -1.21 -9.00 -4.56
C TYR A 92 -2.52 -8.20 -4.58
N ALA A 93 -2.45 -6.86 -4.68
CA ALA A 93 -3.61 -5.96 -4.66
C ALA A 93 -4.63 -6.27 -5.76
N LYS A 94 -5.87 -6.53 -5.37
CA LYS A 94 -6.99 -6.83 -6.28
C LYS A 94 -7.67 -5.58 -6.82
N SER A 95 -7.57 -4.45 -6.12
CA SER A 95 -8.05 -3.17 -6.63
C SER A 95 -6.98 -2.39 -7.38
N ASP A 96 -7.39 -1.60 -8.38
CA ASP A 96 -6.53 -0.56 -8.95
C ASP A 96 -6.42 0.67 -8.03
N LYS A 97 -7.25 0.78 -6.99
CA LYS A 97 -7.08 1.80 -5.94
C LYS A 97 -6.29 1.20 -4.79
N ILE A 98 -5.06 1.67 -4.60
CA ILE A 98 -4.17 1.18 -3.55
C ILE A 98 -3.91 2.27 -2.51
N LEU A 99 -3.87 1.85 -1.26
CA LEU A 99 -3.38 2.65 -0.15
C LEU A 99 -2.13 1.97 0.41
N LEU A 100 -0.98 2.61 0.25
CA LEU A 100 0.28 2.23 0.86
C LEU A 100 0.43 2.96 2.18
N THR A 101 0.72 2.23 3.25
CA THR A 101 0.94 2.81 4.57
C THR A 101 1.93 1.99 5.37
N ASP A 102 2.36 2.55 6.49
CA ASP A 102 3.09 1.90 7.56
C ASP A 102 2.12 1.44 8.66
N LEU A 103 2.57 0.55 9.54
CA LEU A 103 1.76 -0.05 10.61
C LEU A 103 1.39 0.94 11.73
N ASP A 104 2.16 2.01 11.89
CA ASP A 104 1.93 3.11 12.84
C ASP A 104 0.82 4.07 12.41
N HIS A 105 0.11 3.79 11.31
CA HIS A 105 -0.99 4.61 10.83
C HIS A 105 -2.31 3.85 10.80
N GLU A 106 -3.34 4.49 11.34
CA GLU A 106 -4.70 4.00 11.37
C GLU A 106 -5.62 4.91 10.54
N LEU A 107 -6.46 4.32 9.70
CA LEU A 107 -7.47 5.08 8.97
C LEU A 107 -8.83 4.96 9.66
N PRO A 108 -9.52 6.09 9.92
CA PRO A 108 -10.91 6.04 10.36
C PRO A 108 -11.83 5.61 9.23
N GLU A 109 -13.00 5.12 9.61
CA GLU A 109 -14.10 4.73 8.73
C GLU A 109 -14.37 5.77 7.63
N LYS A 110 -14.54 7.04 8.02
CA LYS A 110 -14.81 8.16 7.10
C LYS A 110 -13.75 8.31 5.99
N THR A 111 -12.48 8.01 6.30
CA THR A 111 -11.40 8.06 5.30
C THR A 111 -11.52 6.85 4.37
N PHE A 112 -11.76 5.64 4.88
CA PHE A 112 -12.01 4.47 4.06
C PHE A 112 -13.20 4.68 3.10
N GLU A 113 -14.31 5.20 3.60
CA GLU A 113 -15.48 5.51 2.78
C GLU A 113 -15.13 6.42 1.60
N TYR A 114 -14.35 7.47 1.87
CA TYR A 114 -13.92 8.41 0.83
C TYR A 114 -13.03 7.73 -0.21
N LEU A 115 -12.05 6.92 0.22
CA LEU A 115 -11.14 6.21 -0.69
C LEU A 115 -11.88 5.18 -1.57
N ILE A 116 -12.90 4.53 -1.02
CA ILE A 116 -13.75 3.58 -1.76
C ILE A 116 -14.62 4.31 -2.79
N LYS A 117 -15.26 5.43 -2.40
CA LYS A 117 -16.22 6.17 -3.23
C LYS A 117 -15.53 7.05 -4.28
N THR A 118 -14.30 7.51 -4.02
CA THR A 118 -13.58 8.38 -4.95
C THR A 118 -13.16 7.66 -6.22
N LYS A 119 -12.99 8.44 -7.31
CA LYS A 119 -12.51 7.95 -8.60
C LYS A 119 -11.07 7.44 -8.47
N ASN A 120 -10.69 6.60 -9.42
CA ASN A 120 -9.31 6.14 -9.51
C ASN A 120 -8.33 7.35 -9.60
N PRO A 121 -7.24 7.39 -8.83
CA PRO A 121 -6.30 8.51 -8.84
C PRO A 121 -5.63 8.79 -10.21
N GLY A 122 -5.53 7.78 -11.07
CA GLY A 122 -4.85 7.87 -12.36
C GLY A 122 -3.40 8.33 -12.20
N ARG A 123 -3.08 9.50 -12.76
CA ARG A 123 -1.74 10.11 -12.65
C ARG A 123 -1.49 10.81 -11.31
N ASN A 124 -2.50 10.99 -10.47
CA ASN A 124 -2.34 11.57 -9.15
C ASN A 124 -1.95 10.49 -8.14
N PHE A 125 -1.13 10.86 -7.17
CA PHE A 125 -0.95 10.11 -5.94
C PHE A 125 -1.10 11.07 -4.77
N TYR A 126 -1.83 10.65 -3.76
CA TYR A 126 -2.30 11.52 -2.69
C TYR A 126 -1.62 11.17 -1.38
N LYS A 127 -1.01 12.16 -0.75
CA LYS A 127 -0.65 12.13 0.67
C LYS A 127 -1.91 12.32 1.49
N ILE A 128 -1.93 11.73 2.69
CA ILE A 128 -3.02 11.87 3.65
C ILE A 128 -2.47 12.65 4.84
N TYR A 129 -3.21 13.65 5.32
CA TYR A 129 -2.81 14.37 6.53
C TYR A 129 -2.88 13.46 7.74
N ARG A 130 -1.99 13.68 8.70
CA ARG A 130 -2.01 13.00 10.00
C ARG A 130 -2.73 13.85 11.02
N ARG A 131 -3.39 13.20 11.97
CA ARG A 131 -3.97 13.84 13.13
C ARG A 131 -3.46 13.14 14.39
N SER A 132 -3.01 13.93 15.35
CA SER A 132 -2.75 13.49 16.73
C SER A 132 -3.32 14.52 17.70
N ASP A 133 -3.60 14.10 18.93
CA ASP A 133 -4.17 14.97 19.95
C ASP A 133 -3.21 16.11 20.31
N GLU A 134 -1.90 15.84 20.31
CA GLU A 134 -0.86 16.81 20.64
C GLU A 134 -0.63 17.87 19.53
N ARG A 135 -0.66 17.46 18.26
CA ARG A 135 -0.22 18.31 17.13
C ARG A 135 -1.37 18.81 16.26
N GLY A 136 -2.59 18.36 16.50
CA GLY A 136 -3.71 18.58 15.60
C GLY A 136 -3.45 17.97 14.22
N ILE A 137 -3.80 18.67 13.15
CA ILE A 137 -3.63 18.18 11.76
C ILE A 137 -2.28 18.62 11.21
N TYR A 138 -1.47 17.68 10.74
CA TYR A 138 -0.14 17.95 10.20
C TYR A 138 0.20 17.06 8.98
N LYS A 139 1.36 17.31 8.37
CA LYS A 139 1.74 16.66 7.09
C LYS A 139 1.86 15.14 7.22
N GLY A 140 1.41 14.46 6.17
CA GLY A 140 1.47 13.00 6.01
C GLY A 140 2.88 12.43 6.04
N HIS A 141 3.01 11.18 6.48
CA HIS A 141 4.25 10.39 6.45
C HIS A 141 4.80 10.26 5.03
N SER A 142 6.12 10.11 4.85
CA SER A 142 6.75 9.99 3.51
C SER A 142 6.22 8.80 2.74
N ASN A 143 5.88 7.69 3.40
CA ASN A 143 5.40 6.46 2.79
C ASN A 143 3.88 6.22 2.79
N LEU A 144 3.09 7.21 3.21
CA LEU A 144 1.62 7.13 3.17
C LEU A 144 1.06 7.67 1.85
N PHE A 145 0.51 6.80 1.00
CA PHE A 145 0.02 7.17 -0.33
C PHE A 145 -1.28 6.47 -0.71
N PHE A 146 -2.23 7.24 -1.26
CA PHE A 146 -3.34 6.71 -2.03
C PHE A 146 -3.10 6.95 -3.53
N MET A 147 -3.02 5.88 -4.33
CA MET A 147 -2.69 5.98 -5.75
C MET A 147 -3.31 4.85 -6.60
N SER A 148 -3.07 4.90 -7.91
CA SER A 148 -3.44 3.82 -8.82
C SER A 148 -2.39 2.70 -8.82
N ARG A 149 -2.82 1.44 -8.79
CA ARG A 149 -1.96 0.26 -8.97
C ARG A 149 -1.31 0.26 -10.36
N ALA A 150 -2.07 0.58 -11.40
CA ALA A 150 -1.54 0.72 -12.75
C ALA A 150 -0.48 1.83 -12.83
N ARG A 151 -0.68 2.95 -12.10
CA ARG A 151 0.33 4.02 -12.05
C ARG A 151 1.59 3.60 -11.30
N PHE A 152 1.45 2.82 -10.22
CA PHE A 152 2.57 2.23 -9.49
C PHE A 152 3.42 1.36 -10.42
N PHE A 153 2.81 0.39 -11.10
CA PHE A 153 3.54 -0.51 -12.01
C PHE A 153 4.01 0.12 -13.30
N ARG A 154 3.34 1.19 -13.78
CA ARG A 154 3.84 1.95 -14.94
C ARG A 154 5.26 2.48 -14.70
N HIS A 155 5.58 2.73 -13.43
CA HIS A 155 6.88 3.26 -12.99
C HIS A 155 7.60 2.26 -12.08
N PHE A 156 7.39 0.96 -12.34
CA PHE A 156 8.18 -0.16 -11.81
C PHE A 156 8.13 -0.39 -10.29
N GLY A 157 7.31 0.37 -9.57
CA GLY A 157 7.18 0.27 -8.12
C GLY A 157 8.29 1.02 -7.38
N TYR A 158 8.64 0.51 -6.20
CA TYR A 158 9.84 0.95 -5.48
C TYR A 158 11.07 0.29 -6.10
N ASP A 159 12.18 1.02 -6.11
CA ASP A 159 13.45 0.49 -6.56
C ASP A 159 14.08 -0.36 -5.45
N GLU A 160 14.22 -1.67 -5.67
CA GLU A 160 14.76 -2.61 -4.68
C GLU A 160 16.28 -2.60 -4.59
N GLU A 161 17.00 -1.82 -5.43
CA GLU A 161 18.44 -1.61 -5.24
C GLU A 161 18.76 -0.89 -3.92
N PHE A 162 17.78 -0.18 -3.35
CA PHE A 162 17.91 0.43 -2.03
C PHE A 162 17.74 -0.57 -0.87
N SER A 163 17.18 -1.76 -1.12
CA SER A 163 17.03 -2.81 -0.10
C SER A 163 18.41 -3.28 0.40
N GLY A 164 18.49 -3.73 1.65
CA GLY A 164 19.75 -4.03 2.35
C GLY A 164 20.26 -2.86 3.20
N ASN A 165 19.85 -1.63 2.89
CA ASN A 165 20.37 -0.41 3.51
C ASN A 165 19.24 0.58 3.85
N TYR A 166 19.49 1.49 4.79
CA TYR A 166 18.44 2.42 5.25
C TYR A 166 18.28 3.60 4.30
N GLY A 167 17.02 3.91 3.95
CA GLY A 167 16.58 5.21 3.46
C GLY A 167 16.79 5.45 1.96
N ALA A 168 16.33 6.63 1.53
CA ALA A 168 16.30 7.14 0.16
C ALA A 168 15.27 6.49 -0.78
N GLU A 169 14.81 5.27 -0.53
CA GLU A 169 13.85 4.58 -1.40
C GLU A 169 12.50 5.32 -1.50
N ASP A 170 12.01 5.84 -0.37
CA ASP A 170 10.76 6.59 -0.26
C ASP A 170 10.81 7.93 -0.99
N TYR A 171 11.89 8.66 -0.79
CA TYR A 171 12.17 9.93 -1.43
C TYR A 171 12.34 9.73 -2.94
N ARG A 172 13.14 8.75 -3.34
CA ARG A 172 13.42 8.45 -4.75
C ARG A 172 12.15 8.02 -5.48
N PHE A 173 11.33 7.17 -4.88
CA PHE A 173 10.04 6.77 -5.42
C PHE A 173 9.17 7.99 -5.78
N VAL A 174 9.03 8.95 -4.86
CA VAL A 174 8.27 10.18 -5.09
C VAL A 174 8.87 11.03 -6.22
N LYS A 175 10.20 11.20 -6.22
CA LYS A 175 10.89 11.99 -7.24
C LYS A 175 10.78 11.37 -8.63
N TYR A 176 11.03 10.08 -8.74
CA TYR A 176 10.90 9.31 -9.97
C TYR A 176 9.49 9.45 -10.54
N HIS A 177 8.46 9.24 -9.72
CA HIS A 177 7.07 9.43 -10.12
C HIS A 177 6.80 10.84 -10.65
N LYS A 178 7.35 11.89 -10.02
CA LYS A 178 7.18 13.29 -10.45
C LYS A 178 7.91 13.59 -11.75
N TYR A 179 9.14 13.12 -11.92
CA TYR A 179 9.91 13.29 -13.17
C TYR A 179 9.17 12.67 -14.36
N HIS A 180 8.43 11.59 -14.14
CA HIS A 180 7.63 10.91 -15.16
C HIS A 180 6.16 11.38 -15.19
N GLY A 181 5.90 12.61 -14.76
CA GLY A 181 4.62 13.29 -14.92
C GLY A 181 3.49 12.82 -13.99
N SER A 182 3.78 12.17 -12.86
CA SER A 182 2.79 11.94 -11.80
C SER A 182 2.62 13.21 -10.96
N ARG A 183 1.41 13.40 -10.41
CA ARG A 183 1.08 14.60 -9.63
C ARG A 183 0.89 14.23 -8.16
N GLN A 184 1.77 14.74 -7.31
CA GLN A 184 1.61 14.62 -5.85
C GLN A 184 0.58 15.63 -5.36
N LYS A 185 -0.43 15.17 -4.62
CA LYS A 185 -1.44 16.02 -4.00
C LYS A 185 -1.68 15.59 -2.55
N TYR A 186 -2.42 16.38 -1.80
CA TYR A 186 -3.01 15.93 -0.54
C TYR A 186 -4.49 15.63 -0.72
N LEU A 187 -5.01 14.68 0.05
CA LEU A 187 -6.45 14.57 0.26
C LEU A 187 -6.98 15.81 0.98
N PRO A 188 -8.29 16.13 0.85
CA PRO A 188 -8.91 17.17 1.66
C PRO A 188 -8.64 16.94 3.17
N LYS A 189 -8.30 18.01 3.92
CA LYS A 189 -7.92 17.95 5.35
C LYS A 189 -8.95 17.27 6.28
N LYS A 190 -10.20 17.10 5.83
CA LYS A 190 -11.25 16.37 6.58
C LYS A 190 -11.09 14.84 6.53
N PHE A 191 -10.24 14.33 5.65
CA PHE A 191 -9.89 12.91 5.54
C PHE A 191 -8.43 12.75 5.97
N VAL A 192 -8.27 12.17 7.15
CA VAL A 192 -6.97 12.04 7.83
C VAL A 192 -6.70 10.57 8.16
N CYS A 193 -5.47 10.29 8.56
CA CYS A 193 -5.14 9.10 9.34
C CYS A 193 -4.67 9.52 10.74
N TYR A 194 -4.78 8.60 11.69
CA TYR A 194 -4.28 8.76 13.05
C TYR A 194 -2.93 8.07 13.18
N GLU A 195 -1.99 8.74 13.84
CA GLU A 195 -0.73 8.13 14.24
C GLU A 195 -1.00 7.28 15.48
N ARG A 196 -0.56 6.03 15.45
CA ARG A 196 -0.73 5.06 16.54
C ARG A 196 0.46 5.18 17.48
N GLN A 197 0.18 5.18 18.77
CA GLN A 197 1.23 4.98 19.77
C GLN A 197 1.59 3.49 19.78
N LEU A 198 2.73 3.15 19.21
CA LEU A 198 3.28 1.80 19.23
C LEU A 198 4.37 1.70 20.30
N ASP A 199 4.38 0.59 21.05
CA ASP A 199 5.50 0.26 21.93
C ASP A 199 6.73 -0.09 21.08
N ARG A 200 7.61 0.90 20.89
CA ARG A 200 8.81 0.78 20.05
C ARG A 200 9.85 -0.17 20.64
N GLU A 201 9.75 -0.50 21.93
CA GLU A 201 10.68 -1.41 22.60
C GLU A 201 10.28 -2.88 22.45
N LYS A 202 9.00 -3.16 22.17
CA LYS A 202 8.47 -4.55 22.06
C LYS A 202 7.95 -4.97 20.68
N SER A 203 7.57 -4.01 19.83
CA SER A 203 6.96 -4.26 18.54
C SER A 203 7.63 -3.50 17.36
N TYR A 204 8.92 -3.20 17.46
CA TYR A 204 9.70 -2.54 16.42
C TYR A 204 11.04 -3.23 16.16
N HIS A 205 11.83 -2.71 15.21
CA HIS A 205 13.11 -3.30 14.85
C HIS A 205 14.27 -2.61 15.59
N SER A 206 15.36 -3.36 15.83
CA SER A 206 16.60 -2.85 16.43
C SER A 206 17.63 -2.32 15.41
N LEU A 207 17.28 -2.28 14.11
CA LEU A 207 18.22 -1.92 13.05
C LEU A 207 18.75 -0.49 13.14
N HIS A 208 20.08 -0.35 13.02
CA HIS A 208 20.76 0.94 12.93
C HIS A 208 20.48 1.63 11.59
N ARG A 209 20.13 2.92 11.67
CA ARG A 209 19.82 3.78 10.51
C ARG A 209 21.11 4.43 10.01
N ASP A 210 21.52 4.06 8.81
CA ASP A 210 22.69 4.63 8.14
C ASP A 210 22.40 4.88 6.66
N LEU A 211 22.58 6.13 6.23
CA LEU A 211 22.35 6.59 4.86
C LEU A 211 23.59 6.47 3.97
N SER A 212 24.75 6.07 4.52
CA SER A 212 26.05 6.08 3.82
C SER A 212 26.04 5.26 2.53
N ALA A 213 25.39 4.09 2.54
CA ALA A 213 25.27 3.19 1.39
C ALA A 213 24.27 3.70 0.34
N ASN A 214 23.10 4.18 0.76
CA ASN A 214 22.02 4.56 -0.17
C ASN A 214 22.18 5.98 -0.72
N THR A 215 22.97 6.85 -0.08
CA THR A 215 23.19 8.23 -0.58
C THR A 215 23.93 8.26 -1.94
N PRO A 216 25.03 7.52 -2.16
CA PRO A 216 25.63 7.37 -3.49
C PRO A 216 24.67 6.82 -4.54
N ILE A 217 23.89 5.79 -4.21
CA ILE A 217 22.91 5.18 -5.11
C ILE A 217 21.86 6.23 -5.52
N ASP A 218 21.28 6.96 -4.56
CA ASP A 218 20.30 8.01 -4.83
C ASP A 218 20.85 9.13 -5.73
N ARG A 219 22.12 9.51 -5.53
CA ARG A 219 22.82 10.48 -6.38
C ARG A 219 23.01 9.94 -7.80
N GLN A 220 23.40 8.69 -7.95
CA GLN A 220 23.54 8.05 -9.25
C GLN A 220 22.18 7.99 -9.97
N LYS A 221 21.14 7.47 -9.32
CA LYS A 221 19.78 7.40 -9.91
C LYS A 221 19.24 8.76 -10.31
N ARG A 222 19.53 9.79 -9.50
CA ARG A 222 19.22 11.18 -9.84
C ARG A 222 19.93 11.62 -11.11
N HIS A 223 21.24 11.41 -11.18
CA HIS A 223 22.04 11.81 -12.32
C HIS A 223 21.59 11.09 -13.60
N GLU A 224 21.29 9.80 -13.52
CA GLU A 224 20.74 9.01 -14.64
C GLU A 224 19.40 9.59 -15.14
N CYS A 225 18.46 9.87 -14.23
CA CYS A 225 17.20 10.54 -14.57
C CYS A 225 17.41 11.93 -15.21
N GLU A 226 18.31 12.75 -14.65
CA GLU A 226 18.54 14.14 -15.10
C GLU A 226 19.25 14.19 -16.46
N THR A 227 20.10 13.20 -16.75
CA THR A 227 20.93 13.17 -17.96
C THR A 227 20.22 12.46 -19.11
N TYR A 228 19.64 11.30 -18.85
CA TYR A 228 19.08 10.43 -19.90
C TYR A 228 17.56 10.49 -19.98
N GLY A 229 16.88 10.98 -18.94
CA GLY A 229 15.43 11.08 -18.91
C GLY A 229 14.75 9.72 -19.08
N ASP A 230 13.65 9.72 -19.84
CA ASP A 230 12.80 8.56 -20.11
C ASP A 230 12.59 7.71 -18.86
N GLU A 231 12.88 6.41 -18.90
CA GLU A 231 12.67 5.49 -17.78
C GLU A 231 13.98 5.18 -17.01
N TYR A 232 15.08 5.91 -17.25
CA TYR A 232 16.38 5.75 -16.55
C TYR A 232 16.31 6.18 -15.08
N GLY A 233 17.29 5.75 -14.26
CA GLY A 233 17.33 6.08 -12.83
C GLY A 233 16.44 5.21 -11.95
N HIS A 234 16.18 3.98 -12.38
CA HIS A 234 15.55 2.91 -11.59
C HIS A 234 16.10 1.54 -12.02
N SER A 235 16.49 0.70 -11.06
CA SER A 235 17.27 -0.53 -11.29
C SER A 235 16.55 -1.66 -12.04
N ARG A 236 15.21 -1.73 -11.90
CA ARG A 236 14.35 -2.84 -12.36
C ARG A 236 14.50 -4.13 -11.56
N ILE A 237 15.25 -4.10 -10.46
CA ILE A 237 15.18 -5.15 -9.45
C ILE A 237 13.77 -5.11 -8.86
N PHE A 238 13.08 -6.24 -8.93
CA PHE A 238 11.69 -6.35 -8.53
C PHE A 238 11.39 -7.77 -8.03
N LEU A 239 11.03 -7.87 -6.75
CA LEU A 239 10.76 -9.10 -6.02
C LEU A 239 11.90 -10.13 -6.14
N ASN A 240 13.14 -9.68 -5.95
CA ASN A 240 14.32 -10.53 -6.01
C ASN A 240 14.58 -11.24 -4.67
N PHE A 241 13.55 -11.93 -4.17
CA PHE A 241 13.56 -12.70 -2.92
C PHE A 241 12.39 -13.70 -2.93
N GLU A 242 12.41 -14.66 -2.02
CA GLU A 242 11.38 -15.66 -1.83
C GLU A 242 10.30 -15.19 -0.82
N TRP A 243 9.06 -15.59 -1.08
CA TRP A 243 7.94 -15.36 -0.17
C TRP A 243 6.90 -16.47 -0.28
N ARG A 244 6.03 -16.52 0.72
CA ARG A 244 4.85 -17.39 0.73
C ARG A 244 3.62 -16.67 1.24
N VAL A 245 2.46 -17.15 0.80
CA VAL A 245 1.17 -16.75 1.37
C VAL A 245 0.92 -17.63 2.58
N ILE A 246 0.77 -17.02 3.77
CA ILE A 246 0.58 -17.76 5.02
C ILE A 246 -0.87 -17.72 5.52
N TYR A 247 -1.68 -16.77 5.04
CA TYR A 247 -3.10 -16.69 5.39
C TYR A 247 -3.90 -15.95 4.32
N ARG A 248 -5.13 -16.42 4.10
CA ARG A 248 -6.13 -15.75 3.26
C ARG A 248 -7.50 -15.88 3.88
N ASN A 249 -8.28 -14.82 3.79
CA ASN A 249 -9.71 -14.88 3.99
C ASN A 249 -10.44 -13.98 2.97
N THR A 250 -11.67 -14.35 2.66
CA THR A 250 -12.53 -13.63 1.72
C THR A 250 -13.86 -13.32 2.39
N LEU A 251 -14.32 -12.09 2.25
CA LEU A 251 -15.64 -11.64 2.62
C LEU A 251 -16.34 -11.06 1.41
N PHE A 252 -17.58 -11.47 1.21
CA PHE A 252 -18.41 -10.94 0.14
C PHE A 252 -19.40 -9.91 0.70
N PRO A 253 -19.71 -8.86 -0.07
CA PRO A 253 -20.78 -7.94 0.30
C PRO A 253 -22.11 -8.70 0.30
N ALA A 254 -23.02 -8.31 1.21
CA ALA A 254 -24.34 -8.94 1.32
C ALA A 254 -25.23 -8.71 0.08
N ALA A 255 -25.01 -7.60 -0.63
CA ALA A 255 -25.81 -7.20 -1.79
C ALA A 255 -25.00 -7.30 -3.08
N LEU A 256 -25.68 -7.77 -4.13
CA LEU A 256 -25.15 -7.75 -5.49
C LEU A 256 -25.06 -6.31 -6.03
N PRO A 257 -24.10 -6.03 -6.94
CA PRO A 257 -24.04 -4.74 -7.61
C PRO A 257 -25.29 -4.51 -8.48
N GLN A 258 -25.66 -3.24 -8.65
CA GLN A 258 -26.76 -2.85 -9.53
C GLN A 258 -26.49 -3.27 -10.99
N GLU A 259 -27.51 -3.80 -11.65
CA GLU A 259 -27.45 -4.18 -13.06
C GLU A 259 -27.25 -2.93 -13.94
N LYS A 260 -26.22 -2.94 -14.79
CA LYS A 260 -25.95 -1.86 -15.77
C LYS A 260 -26.21 -2.35 -17.19
N ARG A 261 -27.48 -2.48 -17.60
CA ARG A 261 -27.89 -3.01 -18.91
C ARG A 261 -27.24 -2.31 -20.11
N TRP A 262 -27.00 -1.00 -19.99
CA TRP A 262 -26.37 -0.19 -21.04
C TRP A 262 -24.85 -0.19 -21.01
N TRP A 263 -24.21 -0.90 -20.08
CA TRP A 263 -22.75 -0.95 -20.02
C TRP A 263 -22.17 -1.53 -21.30
N LYS A 264 -22.55 -2.74 -21.70
CA LYS A 264 -22.02 -3.36 -22.93
C LYS A 264 -22.39 -2.57 -24.21
N PRO A 265 -23.66 -2.18 -24.46
CA PRO A 265 -24.02 -1.46 -25.68
C PRO A 265 -23.30 -0.11 -25.87
N LEU A 266 -23.04 0.62 -24.78
CA LEU A 266 -22.41 1.94 -24.81
C LEU A 266 -20.88 1.89 -24.73
N TRP A 267 -20.24 0.79 -25.17
CA TRP A 267 -18.78 0.66 -25.08
C TRP A 267 -18.03 1.70 -25.92
N TRP A 268 -18.54 2.04 -27.10
CA TRP A 268 -17.90 3.01 -28.01
C TRP A 268 -17.90 4.44 -27.44
N LEU A 269 -18.89 4.80 -26.59
CA LEU A 269 -18.86 6.06 -25.85
C LEU A 269 -17.69 6.10 -24.87
N ARG A 270 -17.34 4.98 -24.22
CA ARG A 270 -16.18 4.90 -23.33
C ARG A 270 -14.86 4.86 -24.10
N TYR A 271 -14.88 4.40 -25.34
CA TYR A 271 -13.74 4.51 -26.26
C TYR A 271 -13.47 5.97 -26.65
N LEU A 272 -14.50 6.71 -27.07
CA LEU A 272 -14.37 8.12 -27.44
C LEU A 272 -14.08 9.02 -26.23
N PHE A 273 -14.71 8.71 -25.09
CA PHE A 273 -14.58 9.48 -23.85
C PHE A 273 -13.99 8.60 -22.75
N SER A 274 -12.66 8.60 -22.65
CA SER A 274 -11.92 7.80 -21.66
C SER A 274 -12.34 8.05 -20.20
N SER A 275 -12.92 9.20 -19.90
CA SER A 275 -13.48 9.54 -18.58
C SER A 275 -14.69 8.68 -18.17
N LEU A 276 -15.36 8.02 -19.13
CA LEU A 276 -16.49 7.13 -18.91
C LEU A 276 -16.05 5.66 -18.75
N ALA A 277 -14.77 5.34 -18.99
CA ALA A 277 -14.25 3.98 -19.03
C ALA A 277 -14.15 3.27 -17.67
N ARG A 278 -14.41 3.96 -16.55
CA ARG A 278 -14.24 3.44 -15.19
C ARG A 278 -15.32 3.94 -14.23
#